data_AF-A0A9D6MBJ1-F1
#
_entry.id   AF-A0A9D6MBJ1-F1
#
_cell.length_a   1.000
_cell.length_b   1.000
_cell.length_c   1.000
_cell.angle_alpha   90.00
_cell.angle_beta   90.00
_cell.angle_gamma   90.00
#
_symmetry.space_group_name_H-M   'P 1'
#
loop_
_entity.id
_entity.type
_entity.pdbx_description
1 polymer ?
#
loop_
_entity_poly.entity_id
_entity_poly.type
_entity_poly.pdbx_seq_one_letter_code
_entity_poly.pdbx_strand_id
1 'polypeptide(L)'
;QGLTFFVIAQSGLALLTGLWGGSAALAGLAAQSLALVLGGAVIFLFNGHDDQSAWHTALPGADVAALVGVPFLTGFTGQWALYTGLLAQGNYWVLGVSAAAQIVLVAGFLRLCFWPADEPLPAGEPIVTAAYSVGLALPILFLLFAGLSPSGLADFLGSGGVPSVASLFALPGLIAIAVIVLTAINGGALWRFEGDLRARTDTVWNALTVVTRLHWLYLAVWEVYRAISRVLRMTAEILEGQGAVLWAVLVAFVIWLTLSGRAR
;
A
#
# COMPACT_ATOMS: atom_id res chain seq x y z
N GLN A 1 0.55 8.83 11.50
CA GLN A 1 -0.53 8.16 10.71
C GLN A 1 -0.06 6.92 9.94
N GLY A 2 1.24 6.72 9.66
CA GLY A 2 1.72 5.52 8.96
C GLY A 2 1.65 4.20 9.76
N LEU A 3 1.85 4.24 11.08
CA LEU A 3 1.93 3.05 11.97
C LEU A 3 0.75 2.08 11.85
N THR A 4 -0.48 2.59 11.73
CA THR A 4 -1.68 1.75 11.59
C THR A 4 -1.64 0.90 10.32
N PHE A 5 -1.16 1.46 9.21
CA PHE A 5 -1.05 0.72 7.95
C PHE A 5 0.03 -0.36 8.02
N PHE A 6 1.14 -0.10 8.73
CA PHE A 6 2.18 -1.11 8.98
C PHE A 6 1.63 -2.28 9.78
N VAL A 7 0.88 -2.01 10.85
CA VAL A 7 0.27 -3.06 11.68
C VAL A 7 -0.70 -3.91 10.86
N ILE A 8 -1.56 -3.28 10.06
CA ILE A 8 -2.50 -4.00 9.19
C ILE A 8 -1.75 -4.89 8.19
N ALA A 9 -0.73 -4.36 7.51
CA ALA A 9 0.01 -5.10 6.50
C ALA A 9 0.81 -6.27 7.10
N GLN A 10 1.49 -6.07 8.22
CA GLN A 10 2.22 -7.13 8.93
C GLN A 10 1.27 -8.17 9.53
N SER A 11 0.09 -7.76 10.01
CA SER A 11 -0.95 -8.70 10.43
C SER A 11 -1.43 -9.55 9.26
N GLY A 12 -1.60 -8.95 8.08
CA GLY A 12 -1.91 -9.66 6.84
C GLY A 12 -0.85 -10.70 6.48
N LEU A 13 0.44 -10.34 6.55
CA LEU A 13 1.55 -11.27 6.35
C LEU A 13 1.52 -12.41 7.38
N ALA A 14 1.30 -12.11 8.66
CA ALA A 14 1.20 -13.13 9.70
C ALA A 14 0.06 -14.12 9.42
N LEU A 15 -1.12 -13.62 9.03
CA LEU A 15 -2.26 -14.45 8.62
C LEU A 15 -1.93 -15.31 7.40
N LEU A 16 -1.27 -14.75 6.40
CA LEU A 16 -0.80 -15.52 5.24
C LEU A 16 0.16 -16.62 5.65
N THR A 17 1.08 -16.36 6.60
CA THR A 17 1.98 -17.39 7.14
C THR A 17 1.20 -18.50 7.83
N GLY A 18 0.18 -18.18 8.61
CA GLY A 18 -0.70 -19.17 9.25
C GLY A 18 -1.49 -20.01 8.24
N LEU A 19 -1.90 -19.43 7.11
CA LEU A 19 -2.68 -20.12 6.07
C LEU A 19 -1.80 -20.98 5.15
N TRP A 20 -0.64 -20.46 4.74
CA TRP A 20 0.17 -21.05 3.68
C TRP A 20 1.52 -21.61 4.15
N GLY A 21 1.89 -21.43 5.42
CA GLY A 21 3.19 -21.87 5.96
C GLY A 21 3.37 -23.38 6.14
N GLY A 22 2.38 -24.19 5.77
CA GLY A 22 2.44 -25.66 5.82
C GLY A 22 2.74 -26.17 7.23
N SER A 23 3.71 -27.08 7.36
CA SER A 23 4.11 -27.64 8.66
C SER A 23 4.72 -26.61 9.62
N ALA A 24 5.21 -25.48 9.09
CA ALA A 24 5.80 -24.39 9.88
C ALA A 24 4.82 -23.23 10.14
N ALA A 25 3.54 -23.37 9.76
CA ALA A 25 2.55 -22.29 9.82
C ALA A 25 2.38 -21.71 11.23
N LEU A 26 2.30 -22.55 12.27
CA LEU A 26 2.08 -22.08 13.64
C LEU A 26 3.31 -21.34 14.20
N ALA A 27 4.50 -21.92 14.02
CA ALA A 27 5.75 -21.28 14.43
C ALA A 27 6.00 -19.97 13.66
N GLY A 28 5.73 -19.98 12.35
CA GLY A 28 5.87 -18.80 11.50
C GLY A 28 4.86 -17.69 11.85
N LEU A 29 3.60 -18.03 12.11
CA LEU A 29 2.57 -17.10 12.56
C LEU A 29 3.00 -16.44 13.89
N ALA A 30 3.40 -17.25 14.87
CA ALA A 30 3.82 -16.75 16.17
C ALA A 30 5.06 -15.86 16.06
N ALA A 31 6.04 -16.26 15.25
CA ALA A 31 7.23 -15.45 14.98
C ALA A 31 6.87 -14.11 14.33
N GLN A 32 6.00 -14.11 13.32
CA GLN A 32 5.57 -12.88 12.64
C GLN A 32 4.77 -11.97 13.58
N SER A 33 3.88 -12.53 14.41
CA SER A 33 3.13 -11.77 15.41
C SER A 33 4.03 -11.21 16.50
N LEU A 34 5.03 -11.97 16.95
CA LEU A 34 6.01 -11.50 17.94
C LEU A 34 6.88 -10.38 17.35
N ALA A 35 7.34 -10.53 16.10
CA ALA A 35 8.03 -9.49 15.36
C ALA A 35 7.19 -8.21 15.27
N LEU A 36 5.91 -8.33 14.94
CA LEU A 36 5.00 -7.21 14.87
C LEU A 36 4.78 -6.52 16.22
N VAL A 37 4.54 -7.27 17.30
CA VAL A 37 4.26 -6.69 18.62
C VAL A 37 5.49 -5.99 19.18
N LEU A 38 6.64 -6.67 19.16
CA LEU A 38 7.86 -6.12 19.73
C LEU A 38 8.43 -5.00 18.84
N GLY A 39 8.42 -5.16 17.52
CA GLY A 39 8.90 -4.10 16.63
C GLY A 39 7.95 -2.92 16.54
N GLY A 40 6.65 -3.17 16.59
CA GLY A 40 5.67 -2.10 16.77
C GLY A 40 5.93 -1.28 18.03
N ALA A 41 6.31 -1.93 19.14
CA ALA A 41 6.67 -1.24 20.39
C ALA A 41 7.96 -0.41 20.25
N VAL A 42 9.00 -0.93 19.58
CA VAL A 42 10.24 -0.19 19.33
C VAL A 42 9.98 1.04 18.47
N ILE A 43 9.24 0.88 17.37
CA ILE A 43 8.90 1.99 16.48
C ILE A 43 8.03 3.03 17.20
N PHE A 44 7.12 2.62 18.09
CA PHE A 44 6.32 3.55 18.90
C PHE A 44 7.15 4.32 19.92
N LEU A 45 8.15 3.67 20.51
CA LEU A 45 9.01 4.30 21.50
C LEU A 45 10.07 5.20 20.85
N PHE A 46 10.46 4.91 19.61
CA PHE A 46 11.52 5.62 18.91
C PHE A 46 11.10 7.05 18.52
N ASN A 47 11.85 8.04 19.02
CA ASN A 47 11.60 9.47 18.80
C ASN A 47 12.19 10.03 17.49
N GLY A 48 12.77 9.19 16.63
CA GLY A 48 13.40 9.61 15.37
C GLY A 48 14.92 9.62 15.41
N HIS A 49 15.51 9.81 14.24
CA HIS A 49 16.95 9.84 13.99
C HIS A 49 17.57 11.15 14.47
N ASP A 50 18.64 11.03 15.25
CA ASP A 50 19.46 12.14 15.71
C ASP A 50 20.92 11.93 15.24
N ASP A 51 21.41 12.88 14.46
CA ASP A 51 22.78 12.89 13.91
C ASP A 51 23.85 12.92 15.02
N GLN A 52 23.52 13.46 16.19
CA GLN A 52 24.48 13.55 17.31
C GLN A 52 24.66 12.22 18.05
N SER A 53 23.70 11.30 17.94
CA SER A 53 23.75 9.99 18.59
C SER A 53 23.29 8.87 17.65
N ALA A 54 24.14 8.60 16.66
CA ALA A 54 23.94 7.52 15.70
C ALA A 54 23.71 6.14 16.37
N TRP A 55 24.24 5.94 17.59
CA TRP A 55 24.03 4.72 18.36
C TRP A 55 22.56 4.45 18.70
N HIS A 56 21.77 5.49 18.99
CA HIS A 56 20.34 5.32 19.26
C HIS A 56 19.54 4.92 18.02
N THR A 57 20.11 5.06 16.83
CA THR A 57 19.49 4.63 15.56
C THR A 57 19.81 3.16 15.25
N ALA A 58 20.89 2.62 15.80
CA ALA A 58 21.25 1.22 15.59
C ALA A 58 20.19 0.25 16.14
N LEU A 59 19.53 0.61 17.25
CA LEU A 59 18.49 -0.19 17.88
C LEU A 59 17.23 -0.30 16.99
N PRO A 60 16.56 0.80 16.58
CA PRO A 60 15.49 0.75 15.58
C PRO A 60 15.93 0.11 14.26
N GLY A 61 17.19 0.29 13.83
CA GLY A 61 17.71 -0.38 12.65
C GLY A 61 17.70 -1.91 12.78
N ALA A 62 18.06 -2.44 13.96
CA ALA A 62 17.96 -3.87 14.26
C ALA A 62 16.51 -4.36 14.31
N ASP A 63 15.58 -3.53 14.80
CA ASP A 63 14.15 -3.83 14.75
C ASP A 63 13.62 -3.90 13.31
N VAL A 64 13.96 -2.91 12.48
CA VAL A 64 13.64 -2.94 11.05
C VAL A 64 14.22 -4.18 10.40
N ALA A 65 15.46 -4.56 10.70
CA ALA A 65 16.04 -5.81 10.21
C ALA A 65 15.22 -7.03 10.64
N ALA A 66 14.70 -7.05 11.87
CA ALA A 66 13.84 -8.13 12.35
C ALA A 66 12.51 -8.19 11.58
N LEU A 67 11.85 -7.05 11.36
CA LEU A 67 10.60 -6.93 10.59
C LEU A 67 10.77 -7.22 9.09
N VAL A 68 11.92 -6.85 8.52
CA VAL A 68 12.33 -7.17 7.15
C VAL A 68 12.53 -8.68 6.99
N GLY A 69 12.87 -9.38 8.07
CA GLY A 69 13.13 -10.81 8.06
C GLY A 69 14.59 -11.15 7.76
N VAL A 70 15.54 -10.33 8.19
CA VAL A 70 16.98 -10.64 8.06
C VAL A 70 17.27 -11.97 8.78
N PRO A 71 18.09 -12.87 8.18
CA PRO A 71 18.42 -14.15 8.79
C PRO A 71 18.86 -14.03 10.24
N PHE A 72 18.46 -15.02 11.06
CA PHE A 72 18.71 -15.10 12.51
C PHE A 72 17.90 -14.13 13.39
N LEU A 73 16.95 -13.38 12.83
CA LEU A 73 15.97 -12.58 13.57
C LEU A 73 14.58 -13.22 13.52
N THR A 74 13.73 -12.91 14.49
CA THR A 74 12.40 -13.55 14.61
C THR A 74 11.57 -13.45 13.32
N GLY A 75 11.55 -12.29 12.65
CA GLY A 75 10.75 -12.13 11.43
C GLY A 75 11.23 -12.96 10.25
N PHE A 76 12.49 -13.46 10.27
CA PHE A 76 12.97 -14.40 9.25
C PHE A 76 12.21 -15.71 9.33
N THR A 77 11.98 -16.25 10.54
CA THR A 77 11.24 -17.51 10.73
C THR A 77 9.82 -17.41 10.17
N GLY A 78 9.15 -16.28 10.39
CA GLY A 78 7.81 -16.02 9.86
C GLY A 78 7.77 -15.96 8.33
N GLN A 79 8.67 -15.18 7.72
CA GLN A 79 8.72 -15.03 6.26
C GLN A 79 9.23 -16.29 5.55
N TRP A 80 10.21 -16.97 6.13
CA TRP A 80 10.72 -18.24 5.62
C TRP A 80 9.61 -19.29 5.58
N ALA A 81 8.82 -19.43 6.65
CA ALA A 81 7.69 -20.34 6.69
C ALA A 81 6.65 -20.01 5.60
N LEU A 82 6.32 -18.73 5.43
CA LEU A 82 5.40 -18.27 4.38
C LEU A 82 5.91 -18.62 2.98
N TYR A 83 7.14 -18.21 2.64
CA TYR A 83 7.65 -18.36 1.27
C TYR A 83 7.94 -19.82 0.93
N THR A 84 8.50 -20.61 1.84
CA THR A 84 8.70 -22.04 1.60
C THR A 84 7.37 -22.78 1.45
N GLY A 85 6.37 -22.44 2.25
CA GLY A 85 5.03 -23.00 2.14
C GLY A 85 4.31 -22.63 0.83
N LEU A 86 4.42 -21.38 0.37
CA LEU A 86 3.90 -20.94 -0.92
C LEU A 86 4.61 -21.62 -2.11
N LEU A 87 5.93 -21.80 -2.02
CA LEU A 87 6.71 -22.52 -3.04
C LEU A 87 6.31 -23.99 -3.11
N ALA A 88 6.15 -24.66 -1.96
CA ALA A 88 5.74 -26.07 -1.90
C ALA A 88 4.33 -26.29 -2.50
N GLN A 89 3.44 -25.30 -2.38
CA GLN A 89 2.09 -25.34 -2.92
C GLN A 89 1.98 -24.78 -4.35
N GLY A 90 3.08 -24.31 -4.94
CA GLY A 90 3.10 -23.74 -6.29
C GLY A 90 2.36 -22.41 -6.44
N ASN A 91 2.10 -21.71 -5.34
CA ASN A 91 1.33 -20.45 -5.35
C ASN A 91 2.24 -19.23 -5.58
N TYR A 92 2.83 -19.16 -6.78
CA TYR A 92 3.77 -18.11 -7.14
C TYR A 92 3.13 -16.71 -7.22
N TRP A 93 1.82 -16.63 -7.49
CA TRP A 93 1.10 -15.36 -7.52
C TRP A 93 1.06 -14.70 -6.15
N VAL A 94 0.65 -15.44 -5.11
CA VAL A 94 0.61 -14.91 -3.74
C VAL A 94 2.02 -14.59 -3.26
N LEU A 95 3.02 -15.40 -3.62
CA LEU A 95 4.43 -15.09 -3.35
C LEU A 95 4.85 -13.75 -3.97
N GLY A 96 4.56 -13.52 -5.24
CA GLY A 96 4.89 -12.27 -5.93
C GLY A 96 4.21 -11.05 -5.30
N VAL A 97 2.92 -11.14 -4.99
CA VAL A 97 2.19 -10.05 -4.32
C VAL A 97 2.74 -9.78 -2.91
N SER A 98 3.06 -10.84 -2.16
CA SER A 98 3.60 -10.72 -0.81
C SER A 98 5.00 -10.09 -0.83
N ALA A 99 5.85 -10.50 -1.78
CA ALA A 99 7.17 -9.92 -1.98
C ALA A 99 7.08 -8.43 -2.40
N ALA A 100 6.15 -8.08 -3.30
CA ALA A 100 5.92 -6.69 -3.69
C ALA A 100 5.43 -5.83 -2.51
N ALA A 101 4.49 -6.35 -1.70
CA ALA A 101 4.06 -5.70 -0.47
C ALA A 101 5.22 -5.52 0.51
N GLN A 102 6.07 -6.54 0.66
CA GLN A 102 7.24 -6.49 1.52
C GLN A 102 8.23 -5.42 1.06
N ILE A 103 8.47 -5.24 -0.25
CA ILE A 103 9.32 -4.16 -0.78
C ILE A 103 8.83 -2.78 -0.31
N VAL A 104 7.52 -2.53 -0.43
CA VAL A 104 6.91 -1.26 0.01
C VAL A 104 7.00 -1.09 1.53
N LEU A 105 6.79 -2.17 2.29
CA LEU A 105 6.93 -2.16 3.75
C LEU A 105 8.35 -1.86 4.20
N VAL A 106 9.35 -2.51 3.60
CA VAL A 106 10.77 -2.25 3.91
C VAL A 106 11.11 -0.79 3.65
N ALA A 107 10.67 -0.22 2.53
CA ALA A 107 10.89 1.19 2.25
C ALA A 107 10.26 2.10 3.31
N GLY A 108 9.03 1.77 3.73
CA GLY A 108 8.33 2.47 4.80
C GLY A 108 9.01 2.36 6.17
N PHE A 109 9.54 1.19 6.52
CA PHE A 109 10.28 0.97 7.77
C PHE A 109 11.60 1.75 7.80
N LEU A 110 12.35 1.74 6.69
CA LEU A 110 13.57 2.53 6.57
C LEU A 110 13.26 4.02 6.68
N ARG A 111 12.17 4.48 6.05
CA ARG A 111 11.71 5.86 6.18
C ARG A 111 11.39 6.24 7.63
N LEU A 112 10.77 5.36 8.41
CA LEU A 112 10.49 5.60 9.82
C LEU A 112 11.78 5.62 10.66
N CYS A 113 12.71 4.69 10.40
CA CYS A 113 13.97 4.59 11.13
C CYS A 113 14.88 5.81 10.90
N PHE A 114 14.85 6.38 9.70
CA PHE A 114 15.65 7.55 9.32
C PHE A 114 14.85 8.85 9.30
N TRP A 115 13.65 8.86 9.87
CA TRP A 115 12.88 10.09 10.02
C TRP A 115 13.56 10.97 11.08
N PRO A 116 13.86 12.25 10.81
CA PRO A 116 14.54 13.11 11.77
C PRO A 116 13.70 13.27 13.04
N ALA A 117 14.36 13.28 14.20
CA ALA A 117 13.70 13.53 15.48
C ALA A 117 13.17 14.97 15.54
N ASP A 118 11.91 15.12 15.97
CA ASP A 118 11.29 16.46 16.16
C ASP A 118 11.89 17.17 17.38
N GLU A 119 12.20 16.42 18.43
CA GLU A 119 12.86 16.91 19.65
C GLU A 119 14.00 15.95 20.06
N PRO A 120 15.24 16.46 20.20
CA PRO A 120 16.33 15.65 20.72
C PRO A 120 16.06 15.26 22.18
N LEU A 121 16.52 14.07 22.59
CA LEU A 121 16.38 13.59 23.97
C LEU A 121 16.95 14.63 24.96
N PRO A 122 16.33 14.84 26.13
CA PRO A 122 16.79 15.82 27.11
C PRO A 122 18.26 15.59 27.48
N ALA A 123 19.13 16.50 27.03
CA ALA A 123 20.55 16.41 27.30
C ALA A 123 20.80 16.67 28.79
N GLY A 124 21.35 15.67 29.50
CA GLY A 124 21.77 15.81 30.90
C GLY A 124 20.98 14.99 31.93
N GLU A 125 19.96 14.22 31.52
CA GLU A 125 19.21 13.34 32.43
C GLU A 125 19.56 11.86 32.21
N PRO A 126 20.57 11.31 32.91
CA PRO A 126 21.09 9.96 32.64
C PRO A 126 20.05 8.86 32.86
N ILE A 127 19.10 9.07 33.79
CA ILE A 127 18.03 8.12 34.09
C ILE A 127 17.05 8.01 32.92
N VAL A 128 16.69 9.14 32.29
CA VAL A 128 15.78 9.16 31.14
C VAL A 128 16.42 8.47 29.93
N THR A 129 17.68 8.78 29.63
CA THR A 129 18.42 8.12 28.54
C THR A 129 18.60 6.63 28.77
N ALA A 130 18.86 6.21 30.01
CA ALA A 130 18.95 4.79 30.38
C ALA A 130 17.59 4.09 30.22
N ALA A 131 16.51 4.66 30.75
CA ALA A 131 15.16 4.11 30.63
C ALA A 131 14.72 3.98 29.17
N TYR A 132 14.99 5.01 28.35
CA TYR A 132 14.73 5.00 26.91
C TYR A 132 15.51 3.89 26.19
N SER A 133 16.82 3.81 26.44
CA SER A 133 17.68 2.80 25.82
C SER A 133 17.29 1.37 26.22
N VAL A 134 16.93 1.15 27.49
CA VAL A 134 16.43 -0.14 27.98
C VAL A 134 15.08 -0.46 27.34
N GLY A 135 14.18 0.52 27.23
CA GLY A 135 12.89 0.35 26.56
C GLY A 135 13.00 -0.05 25.09
N LEU A 136 14.01 0.45 24.38
CA LEU A 136 14.31 0.05 23.01
C LEU A 136 15.04 -1.31 22.94
N ALA A 137 16.04 -1.53 23.80
CA ALA A 137 16.88 -2.71 23.75
C ALA A 137 16.14 -3.99 24.17
N LEU A 138 15.23 -3.91 25.15
CA LEU A 138 14.55 -5.07 25.70
C LEU A 138 13.73 -5.82 24.62
N PRO A 139 12.83 -5.18 23.85
CA PRO A 139 12.14 -5.85 22.74
C PRO A 139 13.10 -6.46 21.71
N ILE A 140 14.18 -5.74 21.36
CA ILE A 140 15.17 -6.22 20.38
C ILE A 140 15.89 -7.47 20.88
N LEU A 141 16.24 -7.54 22.16
CA LEU A 141 16.83 -8.74 22.74
C LEU A 141 15.90 -9.95 22.63
N PHE A 142 14.60 -9.76 22.84
CA PHE A 142 13.61 -10.82 22.63
C PHE A 142 13.48 -11.21 21.14
N LEU A 143 13.56 -10.23 20.22
CA LEU A 143 13.59 -10.49 18.77
C LEU A 143 14.85 -11.23 18.31
N LEU A 144 16.00 -10.97 18.93
CA LEU A 144 17.24 -11.70 18.67
C LEU A 144 17.14 -13.11 19.23
N PHE A 145 16.70 -13.26 20.48
CA PHE A 145 16.61 -14.56 21.13
C PHE A 145 15.67 -15.52 20.39
N ALA A 146 14.48 -15.07 20.03
CA ALA A 146 13.51 -15.88 19.28
C ALA A 146 13.95 -16.17 17.84
N GLY A 147 14.78 -15.31 17.24
CA GLY A 147 15.40 -15.55 15.93
C GLY A 147 16.57 -16.53 15.96
N LEU A 148 17.39 -16.50 17.01
CA LEU A 148 18.54 -17.38 17.20
C LEU A 148 18.14 -18.80 17.64
N SER A 149 17.00 -18.93 18.33
CA SER A 149 16.45 -20.23 18.76
C SER A 149 15.01 -20.44 18.24
N PRO A 150 14.82 -20.65 16.92
CA PRO A 150 13.50 -20.96 16.38
C PRO A 150 12.91 -22.24 16.98
N SER A 151 13.77 -23.22 17.32
CA SER A 151 13.37 -24.47 17.98
C SER A 151 12.84 -24.22 19.38
N GLY A 152 13.53 -23.39 20.19
CA GLY A 152 13.07 -23.05 21.53
C GLY A 152 11.74 -22.30 21.52
N LEU A 153 11.53 -21.38 20.56
CA LEU A 153 10.25 -20.69 20.38
C LEU A 153 9.11 -21.68 20.10
N ALA A 154 9.36 -22.64 19.23
CA ALA A 154 8.34 -23.59 18.83
C ALA A 154 8.05 -24.67 19.88
N ASP A 155 9.09 -25.14 20.59
CA ASP A 155 8.93 -26.04 21.72
C ASP A 155 8.08 -25.38 22.81
N PHE A 156 8.34 -24.08 23.09
CA PHE A 156 7.53 -23.29 24.00
C PHE A 156 6.06 -23.17 23.55
N LEU A 157 5.82 -23.09 22.24
CA LEU A 157 4.48 -23.04 21.65
C LEU A 157 3.85 -24.43 21.45
N GLY A 158 4.55 -25.52 21.80
CA GLY A 158 4.10 -26.89 21.59
C GLY A 158 4.01 -27.30 20.11
N SER A 159 4.75 -26.64 19.23
CA SER A 159 4.72 -26.90 17.78
C SER A 159 5.96 -27.66 17.34
N GLY A 160 5.80 -28.90 16.90
CA GLY A 160 6.91 -29.76 16.43
C GLY A 160 7.42 -29.46 15.02
N GLY A 161 7.12 -28.29 14.45
CA GLY A 161 7.25 -27.99 13.02
C GLY A 161 8.23 -26.88 12.67
N VAL A 162 9.44 -26.90 13.23
CA VAL A 162 10.44 -25.83 13.00
C VAL A 162 11.42 -26.17 11.90
N PRO A 163 11.87 -25.18 11.11
CA PRO A 163 13.08 -25.33 10.32
C PRO A 163 14.28 -25.75 11.17
N SER A 164 14.82 -26.93 10.90
CA SER A 164 16.21 -27.22 11.26
C SER A 164 17.14 -26.31 10.45
N VAL A 165 18.33 -25.98 10.97
CA VAL A 165 19.31 -25.18 10.20
C VAL A 165 19.59 -25.79 8.82
N ALA A 166 19.55 -27.13 8.72
CA ALA A 166 19.69 -27.84 7.45
C ALA A 166 18.57 -27.50 6.44
N SER A 167 17.33 -27.30 6.89
CA SER A 167 16.20 -26.93 6.02
C SER A 167 16.34 -25.52 5.42
N LEU A 168 17.12 -24.64 6.03
CA LEU A 168 17.43 -23.32 5.49
C LEU A 168 18.24 -23.40 4.19
N PHE A 169 19.11 -24.42 4.10
CA PHE A 169 19.97 -24.66 2.94
C PHE A 169 19.37 -25.61 1.91
N ALA A 170 18.15 -26.13 2.15
CA ALA A 170 17.40 -26.84 1.13
C ALA A 170 16.95 -25.87 0.01
N LEU A 171 16.73 -26.37 -1.20
CA LEU A 171 16.38 -25.54 -2.37
C LEU A 171 15.20 -24.57 -2.11
N PRO A 172 14.07 -24.98 -1.49
CA PRO A 172 12.98 -24.04 -1.17
C PRO A 172 13.42 -22.96 -0.17
N GLY A 173 14.27 -23.32 0.80
CA GLY A 173 14.83 -22.40 1.77
C GLY A 173 15.76 -21.37 1.15
N LEU A 174 16.62 -21.79 0.22
CA LEU A 174 17.49 -20.89 -0.54
C LEU A 174 16.69 -19.91 -1.41
N ILE A 175 15.61 -20.37 -2.04
CA ILE A 175 14.71 -19.50 -2.81
C ILE A 175 14.02 -18.51 -1.86
N ALA A 176 13.52 -18.96 -0.71
CA ALA A 176 12.91 -18.07 0.28
C ALA A 176 13.91 -16.99 0.77
N ILE A 177 15.15 -17.37 1.08
CA ILE A 177 16.22 -16.44 1.44
C ILE A 177 16.48 -15.45 0.29
N ALA A 178 16.56 -15.93 -0.94
CA ALA A 178 16.76 -15.07 -2.10
C ALA A 178 15.62 -14.05 -2.26
N VAL A 179 14.36 -14.48 -2.08
CA VAL A 179 13.20 -13.58 -2.09
C VAL A 179 13.31 -12.53 -0.99
N ILE A 180 13.61 -12.93 0.24
CA ILE A 180 13.78 -12.01 1.38
C ILE A 180 14.85 -10.96 1.07
N VAL A 181 16.05 -11.40 0.64
CA VAL A 181 17.16 -10.52 0.29
C VAL A 181 16.79 -9.58 -0.85
N LEU A 182 16.14 -10.08 -1.90
CA LEU A 182 15.67 -9.25 -3.01
C LEU A 182 14.64 -8.23 -2.55
N THR A 183 13.69 -8.60 -1.69
CA THR A 183 12.71 -7.64 -1.16
C THR A 183 13.37 -6.56 -0.30
N ALA A 184 14.37 -6.93 0.50
CA ALA A 184 15.13 -5.99 1.32
C ALA A 184 15.91 -4.98 0.45
N ILE A 185 16.63 -5.47 -0.57
CA ILE A 185 17.40 -4.63 -1.50
C ILE A 185 16.48 -3.69 -2.27
N ASN A 186 15.40 -4.22 -2.85
CA ASN A 186 14.46 -3.41 -3.62
C ASN A 186 13.70 -2.42 -2.73
N GLY A 187 13.38 -2.77 -1.48
CA GLY A 187 12.79 -1.85 -0.51
C GLY A 187 13.76 -0.72 -0.12
N GLY A 188 15.03 -1.06 0.10
CA GLY A 188 16.08 -0.07 0.33
C GLY A 188 16.31 0.86 -0.87
N ALA A 189 16.29 0.30 -2.09
CA ALA A 189 16.35 1.10 -3.31
C ALA A 189 15.12 2.01 -3.45
N LEU A 190 13.92 1.49 -3.20
CA LEU A 190 12.67 2.25 -3.24
C LEU A 190 12.69 3.42 -2.25
N TRP A 191 13.17 3.19 -1.02
CA TRP A 191 13.38 4.26 -0.04
C TRP A 191 14.40 5.29 -0.52
N ARG A 192 15.55 4.85 -1.04
CA ARG A 192 16.62 5.75 -1.50
C ARG A 192 16.21 6.63 -2.68
N PHE A 193 15.34 6.14 -3.55
CA PHE A 193 14.84 6.83 -4.74
C PHE A 193 13.38 7.31 -4.60
N GLU A 194 12.83 7.36 -3.38
CA GLU A 194 11.43 7.72 -3.15
C GLU A 194 11.09 9.10 -3.75
N GLY A 195 11.98 10.08 -3.60
CA GLY A 195 11.79 11.43 -4.15
C GLY A 195 11.67 11.44 -5.68
N ASP A 196 12.57 10.73 -6.37
CA ASP A 196 12.57 10.64 -7.84
C ASP A 196 11.36 9.86 -8.35
N LEU A 197 11.00 8.78 -7.65
CA LEU A 197 9.84 7.96 -8.00
C LEU A 197 8.55 8.72 -7.80
N ARG A 198 8.42 9.47 -6.70
CA ARG A 198 7.25 10.30 -6.40
C ARG A 198 7.05 11.39 -7.44
N ALA A 199 8.11 12.06 -7.86
CA ALA A 199 8.03 13.06 -8.93
C ALA A 199 7.51 12.44 -10.26
N ARG A 200 7.92 11.19 -10.56
CA ARG A 200 7.45 10.47 -11.75
C ARG A 200 6.02 9.96 -11.59
N THR A 201 5.65 9.41 -10.44
CA THR A 201 4.29 8.92 -10.19
C THR A 201 3.30 10.05 -10.06
N ASP A 202 3.65 11.22 -9.52
CA ASP A 202 2.75 12.37 -9.50
C ASP A 202 2.37 12.81 -10.92
N THR A 203 3.30 12.72 -11.87
CA THR A 203 3.04 13.00 -13.29
C THR A 203 2.05 11.99 -13.88
N VAL A 204 2.26 10.70 -13.62
CA VAL A 204 1.39 9.61 -14.10
C VAL A 204 0.02 9.62 -13.42
N TRP A 205 -0.02 9.90 -12.12
CA TRP A 205 -1.23 9.97 -11.32
C TRP A 205 -2.06 11.20 -11.67
N ASN A 206 -1.44 12.33 -11.98
CA ASN A 206 -2.13 13.49 -12.54
C ASN A 206 -2.76 13.16 -13.90
N ALA A 207 -2.07 12.41 -14.77
CA ALA A 207 -2.65 11.96 -16.04
C ALA A 207 -3.83 10.98 -15.83
N LEU A 208 -3.69 10.02 -14.92
CA LEU A 208 -4.75 9.07 -14.57
C LEU A 208 -5.95 9.75 -13.91
N THR A 209 -5.73 10.71 -13.02
CA THR A 209 -6.81 11.47 -12.37
C THR A 209 -7.56 12.36 -13.35
N VAL A 210 -6.91 12.91 -14.39
CA VAL A 210 -7.61 13.60 -15.48
C VAL A 210 -8.55 12.66 -16.25
N VAL A 211 -8.12 11.43 -16.53
CA VAL A 211 -8.95 10.42 -17.22
C VAL A 211 -10.08 9.91 -16.33
N THR A 212 -9.80 9.66 -15.05
CA THR A 212 -10.76 9.08 -14.09
C THR A 212 -11.71 10.09 -13.47
N ARG A 213 -11.39 11.41 -13.45
CA ARG A 213 -12.29 12.45 -12.94
C ARG A 213 -13.58 12.61 -13.75
N LEU A 214 -13.74 11.90 -14.88
CA LEU A 214 -14.94 11.93 -15.75
C LEU A 214 -15.36 13.36 -16.19
N HIS A 215 -14.51 14.36 -15.96
CA HIS A 215 -14.79 15.75 -16.29
C HIS A 215 -14.87 15.92 -17.81
N TRP A 216 -14.04 15.16 -18.54
CA TRP A 216 -14.10 15.06 -19.99
C TRP A 216 -15.44 14.47 -20.47
N LEU A 217 -16.02 13.51 -19.73
CA LEU A 217 -17.32 12.93 -20.06
C LEU A 217 -18.45 13.95 -19.85
N TYR A 218 -18.40 14.71 -18.76
CA TYR A 218 -19.33 15.82 -18.53
C TYR A 218 -19.26 16.86 -19.66
N LEU A 219 -18.04 17.27 -20.06
CA LEU A 219 -17.84 18.21 -21.18
C LEU A 219 -18.35 17.63 -22.51
N ALA A 220 -18.09 16.36 -22.78
CA ALA A 220 -18.57 15.68 -23.99
C ALA A 220 -20.11 15.62 -24.05
N VAL A 221 -20.75 15.25 -22.94
CA VAL A 221 -22.22 15.24 -22.82
C VAL A 221 -22.79 16.65 -23.00
N TRP A 222 -22.13 17.67 -22.45
CA TRP A 222 -22.53 19.05 -22.60
C TRP A 222 -22.42 19.58 -24.04
N GLU A 223 -21.37 19.20 -24.76
CA GLU A 223 -21.23 19.55 -26.18
C GLU A 223 -22.31 18.88 -27.04
N VAL A 224 -22.61 17.61 -26.79
CA VAL A 224 -23.71 16.89 -27.45
C VAL A 224 -25.05 17.58 -27.17
N TYR A 225 -25.33 17.95 -25.92
CA TYR A 225 -26.53 18.69 -25.55
C TYR A 225 -26.64 20.03 -26.29
N ARG A 226 -25.53 20.78 -26.41
CA ARG A 226 -25.50 22.04 -27.16
C ARG A 226 -25.71 21.83 -28.66
N ALA A 227 -25.14 20.78 -29.23
CA ALA A 227 -25.33 20.43 -30.64
C ALA A 227 -26.80 20.12 -30.93
N ILE A 228 -27.43 19.27 -30.11
CA ILE A 228 -28.87 18.97 -30.20
C ILE A 228 -29.71 20.24 -30.04
N SER A 229 -29.41 21.08 -29.05
CA SER A 229 -30.11 22.35 -28.83
C SER A 229 -29.96 23.33 -30.00
N ARG A 230 -28.85 23.25 -30.77
CA ARG A 230 -28.63 24.07 -31.97
C ARG A 230 -29.50 23.56 -33.11
N VAL A 231 -29.54 22.25 -33.32
CA VAL A 231 -30.38 21.61 -34.35
C VAL A 231 -31.87 21.88 -34.07
N LEU A 232 -32.32 21.71 -32.83
CA LEU A 232 -33.71 21.99 -32.44
C LEU A 232 -34.11 23.44 -32.72
N ARG A 233 -33.23 24.40 -32.47
CA ARG A 233 -33.49 25.83 -32.77
C ARG A 233 -33.58 26.09 -34.26
N MET A 234 -32.68 25.53 -35.06
CA MET A 234 -32.76 25.66 -36.53
C MET A 234 -34.06 25.06 -37.07
N THR A 235 -34.47 23.90 -36.55
CA THR A 235 -35.75 23.27 -36.94
C THR A 235 -36.95 24.11 -36.50
N ALA A 236 -36.92 24.68 -35.29
CA ALA A 236 -37.96 25.57 -34.80
C ALA A 236 -38.06 26.86 -35.64
N GLU A 237 -36.93 27.48 -36.01
CA GLU A 237 -36.90 28.64 -36.90
C GLU A 237 -37.46 28.33 -38.29
N ILE A 238 -37.20 27.14 -38.84
CA ILE A 238 -37.79 26.70 -40.11
C ILE A 238 -39.29 26.47 -39.96
N LEU A 239 -39.75 25.85 -38.86
CA LEU A 239 -41.17 25.61 -38.58
C LEU A 239 -41.93 26.92 -38.31
N GLU A 240 -41.33 27.88 -37.60
CA GLU A 240 -41.91 29.19 -37.34
C GLU A 240 -41.90 30.06 -38.61
N GLY A 241 -40.82 30.02 -39.38
CA GLY A 241 -40.69 30.72 -40.66
C GLY A 241 -41.65 30.19 -41.73
N GLN A 242 -41.83 28.88 -41.83
CA GLN A 242 -42.84 28.27 -42.72
C GLN A 242 -44.25 28.35 -42.15
N GLY A 243 -44.39 28.34 -40.81
CA GLY A 243 -45.66 28.52 -40.11
C GLY A 243 -46.27 29.89 -40.42
N ALA A 244 -45.47 30.96 -40.44
CA ALA A 244 -45.94 32.29 -40.84
C ALA A 244 -46.50 32.32 -42.27
N VAL A 245 -45.87 31.59 -43.21
CA VAL A 245 -46.37 31.47 -44.59
C VAL A 245 -47.65 30.63 -44.64
N LEU A 246 -47.74 29.54 -43.88
CA LEU A 246 -48.94 28.71 -43.78
C LEU A 246 -50.13 29.51 -43.21
N TRP A 247 -49.90 30.30 -42.15
CA TRP A 247 -50.90 31.19 -41.57
C TRP A 247 -51.31 32.30 -42.53
N ALA A 248 -50.36 32.91 -43.25
CA ALA A 248 -50.66 33.91 -44.27
C ALA A 248 -51.52 33.34 -45.40
N VAL A 249 -51.23 32.13 -45.88
CA VAL A 249 -52.04 31.43 -46.90
C VAL A 249 -53.42 31.07 -46.36
N LEU A 250 -53.52 30.57 -45.13
CA LEU A 250 -54.80 30.27 -44.48
C LEU A 250 -55.68 31.52 -44.38
N VAL A 251 -55.11 32.65 -43.92
CA VAL A 251 -55.83 33.93 -43.83
C VAL A 251 -56.25 34.42 -45.21
N ALA A 252 -55.37 34.36 -46.21
CA ALA A 252 -55.71 34.73 -47.58
C ALA A 252 -56.86 33.86 -48.14
N PHE A 253 -56.87 32.56 -47.83
CA PHE A 253 -57.92 31.63 -48.23
C PHE A 253 -59.26 31.94 -47.55
N VAL A 254 -59.24 32.29 -46.25
CA VAL A 254 -60.43 32.73 -45.50
C VAL A 254 -60.98 34.05 -46.05
N ILE A 255 -60.12 35.02 -46.36
CA ILE A 255 -60.52 36.28 -46.99
C ILE A 255 -61.16 36.01 -48.36
N TRP A 256 -60.55 35.14 -49.18
CA TRP A 256 -61.10 34.75 -50.47
C TRP A 256 -62.46 34.06 -50.35
N LEU A 257 -62.64 33.15 -49.38
CA LEU A 257 -63.91 32.48 -49.10
C LEU A 257 -65.01 33.45 -48.65
N THR A 258 -64.67 34.41 -47.80
CA THR A 258 -65.65 35.41 -47.31
C THR A 258 -66.05 36.41 -48.39
N LEU A 259 -65.14 36.77 -49.30
CA LEU A 259 -65.45 37.64 -50.44
C LEU A 259 -66.23 36.90 -51.54
N SER A 260 -65.86 35.65 -51.85
CA SER A 260 -66.59 34.82 -52.83
C SER A 260 -67.97 34.37 -52.32
N GLY A 261 -68.14 34.21 -51.02
CA GLY A 261 -69.44 33.94 -50.38
C GLY A 261 -70.41 35.12 -50.37
N ARG A 262 -69.94 36.35 -50.63
CA ARG A 262 -70.78 37.56 -50.78
C ARG A 262 -71.23 37.84 -52.21
N ALA A 263 -70.76 37.04 -53.18
CA ALA A 263 -71.11 37.16 -54.60
C ALA A 263 -72.27 36.23 -55.01
N ARG A 264 -73.10 35.80 -54.06
CA ARG A 264 -74.38 35.11 -54.29
C ARG A 264 -75.49 35.77 -53.51
#